data_AF-A0A090W4K3-F1
#
_entry.id   AF-A0A090W4K3-F1
#
_cell.length_a   1.000
_cell.length_b   1.000
_cell.length_c   1.000
_cell.angle_alpha   90.00
_cell.angle_beta   90.00
_cell.angle_gamma   90.00
#
_symmetry.space_group_name_H-M   'P 1'
#
loop_
_entity.id
_entity.type
_entity.pdbx_description
1 polymer ?
#
loop_
_entity_poly.entity_id
_entity_poly.type
_entity_poly.pdbx_seq_one_letter_code
_entity_poly.pdbx_strand_id
1 'polypeptide(L)'
;MIEAFTKIEDYKSVVTHAEHIKSHPEFVKSRTQFLYGLALEKEGKLEEAEENLKAIDVRFSFYNERLVYAQFLLNINKKVEAQSILESLISEGQYMTKPNKKIYGATIADAKKLLESL
;
A
#
# COMPACT_ATOMS: atom_id res chain seq x y z
N MET A 1 16.38 9.34 1.19
CA MET A 1 16.98 9.01 -0.12
C MET A 1 15.99 8.25 -1.00
N ILE A 2 15.49 7.07 -0.59
CA ILE A 2 14.47 6.31 -1.34
C ILE A 2 13.23 7.14 -1.67
N GLU A 3 12.68 7.90 -0.72
CA GLU A 3 11.53 8.79 -0.99
C GLU A 3 11.81 9.84 -2.08
N ALA A 4 13.05 10.33 -2.19
CA ALA A 4 13.41 11.31 -3.22
C ALA A 4 13.42 10.64 -4.60
N PHE A 5 13.99 9.43 -4.70
CA PHE A 5 13.96 8.63 -5.94
C PHE A 5 12.53 8.28 -6.36
N THR A 6 11.64 7.93 -5.42
CA THR A 6 10.22 7.73 -5.72
C THR A 6 9.58 8.98 -6.32
N LYS A 7 9.88 10.19 -5.80
CA LYS A 7 9.29 11.45 -6.29
C LYS A 7 9.73 11.83 -7.70
N ILE A 8 10.90 11.37 -8.14
CA ILE A 8 11.40 11.56 -9.51
C ILE A 8 11.18 10.33 -10.39
N GLU A 9 10.40 9.35 -9.91
CA GLU A 9 10.07 8.11 -10.62
C GLU A 9 11.30 7.27 -11.03
N ASP A 10 12.42 7.41 -10.31
CA ASP A 10 13.59 6.56 -10.48
C ASP A 10 13.43 5.26 -9.68
N TYR A 11 12.58 4.37 -10.20
CA TYR A 11 12.25 3.10 -9.55
C TYR A 11 13.43 2.13 -9.48
N LYS A 12 14.35 2.19 -10.44
CA LYS A 12 15.59 1.40 -10.41
C LYS A 12 16.44 1.76 -9.20
N SER A 13 16.64 3.05 -8.94
CA SER A 13 17.39 3.50 -7.77
C SER A 13 16.67 3.16 -6.46
N VAL A 14 15.33 3.23 -6.42
CA VAL A 14 14.54 2.74 -5.27
C VAL A 14 14.83 1.27 -4.99
N VAL A 15 14.75 0.41 -6.01
CA VAL A 15 15.01 -1.04 -5.89
C VAL A 15 16.43 -1.29 -5.40
N THR A 16 17.44 -0.68 -6.03
CA THR A 16 18.85 -0.86 -5.63
C THR A 16 19.08 -0.50 -4.16
N HIS A 17 18.55 0.63 -3.70
CA HIS A 17 18.82 1.10 -2.34
C HIS A 17 18.01 0.32 -1.29
N ALA A 18 16.78 -0.07 -1.61
CA ALA A 18 15.97 -0.89 -0.73
C ALA A 18 16.56 -2.29 -0.52
N GLU A 19 17.11 -2.89 -1.57
CA GLU A 19 17.80 -4.18 -1.53
C GLU A 19 18.96 -4.22 -0.52
N HIS A 20 19.67 -3.10 -0.36
CA HIS A 20 20.79 -3.01 0.58
C HIS A 20 20.36 -3.01 2.06
N ILE A 21 19.11 -2.67 2.35
CA ILE A 21 18.59 -2.50 3.71
C ILE A 21 17.45 -3.45 4.05
N LYS A 22 16.99 -4.27 3.10
CA LYS A 22 15.81 -5.15 3.28
C LYS A 22 15.96 -6.19 4.40
N SER A 23 17.20 -6.53 4.76
CA SER A 23 17.52 -7.45 5.87
C SER A 23 17.46 -6.77 7.24
N HIS A 24 17.39 -5.43 7.30
CA HIS A 24 17.35 -4.70 8.56
C HIS A 24 15.97 -4.83 9.21
N PRO A 25 15.86 -5.07 10.53
CA PRO A 25 14.56 -5.22 11.20
C PRO A 25 13.61 -4.04 11.01
N GLU A 26 14.15 -2.81 10.98
CA GLU A 26 13.37 -1.58 10.76
C GLU A 26 12.78 -1.46 9.34
N PHE A 27 13.20 -2.30 8.40
CA PHE A 27 12.62 -2.34 7.06
C PHE A 27 11.20 -2.89 7.09
N VAL A 28 10.94 -3.88 7.95
CA VAL A 28 9.67 -4.59 8.01
C VAL A 28 8.54 -3.65 8.43
N LYS A 29 7.45 -3.60 7.66
CA LYS A 29 6.30 -2.70 7.86
C LYS A 29 6.65 -1.21 7.82
N SER A 30 7.78 -0.86 7.19
CA SER A 30 8.18 0.52 7.02
C SER A 30 7.61 1.13 5.75
N ARG A 31 7.61 2.47 5.72
CA ARG A 31 7.36 3.22 4.49
C ARG A 31 8.34 2.84 3.38
N THR A 32 9.58 2.51 3.73
CA THR A 32 10.60 2.11 2.77
C THR A 32 10.27 0.78 2.11
N GLN A 33 9.78 -0.22 2.86
CA GLN A 33 9.31 -1.48 2.29
C GLN A 33 8.11 -1.27 1.37
N PHE A 34 7.17 -0.40 1.75
CA PHE A 34 6.03 -0.07 0.91
C PHE A 34 6.47 0.57 -0.42
N LEU A 35 7.35 1.56 -0.38
CA LEU A 35 7.91 2.20 -1.58
C LEU A 35 8.72 1.22 -2.43
N TYR A 36 9.40 0.27 -1.80
CA TYR A 36 10.09 -0.80 -2.49
C TYR A 36 9.13 -1.68 -3.29
N GLY A 37 8.02 -2.11 -2.67
CA GLY A 37 6.97 -2.87 -3.35
C GLY A 37 6.38 -2.14 -4.56
N LEU A 38 6.13 -0.83 -4.43
CA LEU A 38 5.65 -0.02 -5.57
C LEU A 38 6.69 0.08 -6.69
N ALA A 39 7.98 0.23 -6.37
CA ALA A 39 9.02 0.26 -7.38
C ALA A 39 9.17 -1.10 -8.09
N LEU A 40 9.02 -2.21 -7.37
CA LEU A 40 9.00 -3.56 -7.94
C LEU A 40 7.84 -3.75 -8.92
N GLU A 41 6.64 -3.24 -8.61
CA GLU A 41 5.50 -3.24 -9.53
C GLU A 41 5.88 -2.53 -10.84
N LYS A 42 6.52 -1.36 -10.76
CA LYS A 42 6.93 -0.57 -11.93
C LYS A 42 8.01 -1.25 -12.77
N GLU A 43 8.86 -2.05 -12.15
CA GLU A 43 9.86 -2.88 -12.84
C GLU A 43 9.28 -4.24 -13.30
N GLY A 44 7.98 -4.49 -13.13
CA GLY A 44 7.29 -5.70 -13.59
C GLY A 44 7.47 -6.93 -12.69
N LYS A 45 8.04 -6.77 -11.49
CA LYS A 45 8.30 -7.84 -10.52
C LYS A 45 7.10 -8.01 -9.57
N LEU A 46 5.99 -8.46 -10.11
CA LEU A 46 4.68 -8.44 -9.42
C LEU A 46 4.64 -9.31 -8.16
N GLU A 47 5.28 -10.49 -8.18
CA GLU A 47 5.29 -11.39 -7.00
C GLU A 47 6.06 -10.76 -5.83
N GLU A 48 7.27 -10.25 -6.08
CA GLU A 48 8.08 -9.55 -5.08
C GLU A 48 7.38 -8.26 -4.61
N ALA A 49 6.70 -7.56 -5.51
CA ALA A 49 5.92 -6.37 -5.17
C ALA A 49 4.82 -6.69 -4.16
N GLU A 50 4.03 -7.74 -4.43
CA GLU A 50 2.95 -8.16 -3.54
C GLU A 50 3.47 -8.55 -2.16
N GLU A 51 4.54 -9.33 -2.07
CA GLU A 51 5.13 -9.73 -0.78
C GLU A 51 5.50 -8.52 0.08
N ASN A 52 6.04 -7.47 -0.53
CA ASN A 52 6.43 -6.25 0.17
C ASN A 52 5.24 -5.35 0.50
N LEU A 53 4.26 -5.21 -0.40
CA LEU A 53 3.07 -4.40 -0.17
C LEU A 53 2.14 -5.03 0.86
N LYS A 54 2.03 -6.37 0.90
CA LYS A 54 1.19 -7.07 1.86
C LYS A 54 1.56 -6.79 3.31
N ALA A 55 2.82 -6.43 3.58
CA ALA A 55 3.28 -6.13 4.94
C ALA A 55 2.51 -4.97 5.60
N ILE A 56 1.96 -4.03 4.82
CA ILE A 56 1.20 -2.90 5.36
C ILE A 56 -0.26 -3.22 5.69
N ASP A 57 -0.76 -4.43 5.37
CA ASP A 57 -2.13 -4.83 5.67
C ASP A 57 -2.29 -5.15 7.16
N VAL A 58 -2.28 -4.08 7.96
CA VAL A 58 -2.41 -4.07 9.41
C VAL A 58 -3.66 -3.28 9.75
N ARG A 59 -4.62 -3.95 10.39
CA ARG A 59 -5.88 -3.32 10.81
C ARG A 59 -5.65 -2.07 11.64
N PHE A 60 -6.51 -1.08 11.45
CA PHE A 60 -6.48 0.23 12.09
C PHE A 60 -5.21 1.06 11.83
N SER A 61 -4.40 0.66 10.85
CA SER A 61 -3.14 1.32 10.46
C SER A 61 -3.07 1.49 8.95
N PHE A 62 -2.16 2.35 8.49
CA PHE A 62 -1.76 2.46 7.07
C PHE A 62 -2.92 2.59 6.08
N TYR A 63 -3.97 3.34 6.42
CA TYR A 63 -5.20 3.40 5.60
C TYR A 63 -4.93 3.76 4.14
N ASN A 64 -4.04 4.72 3.91
CA ASN A 64 -3.70 5.16 2.55
C ASN A 64 -2.94 4.08 1.79
N GLU A 65 -1.95 3.48 2.43
CA GLU A 65 -1.11 2.43 1.84
C GLU A 65 -1.91 1.14 1.60
N ARG A 66 -2.86 0.80 2.49
CA ARG A 66 -3.78 -0.33 2.32
C ARG A 66 -4.73 -0.13 1.13
N LEU A 67 -5.21 1.10 0.90
CA LEU A 67 -5.99 1.41 -0.31
C LEU A 67 -5.14 1.21 -1.58
N VAL A 68 -3.90 1.68 -1.58
CA VAL A 68 -2.97 1.47 -2.70
C VAL A 68 -2.69 -0.02 -2.93
N TYR A 69 -2.51 -0.80 -1.86
CA TYR A 69 -2.32 -2.24 -1.98
C TYR A 69 -3.56 -2.95 -2.55
N ALA A 70 -4.78 -2.55 -2.15
CA ALA A 70 -6.00 -3.05 -2.78
C ALA A 70 -6.04 -2.72 -4.28
N GLN A 71 -5.64 -1.51 -4.69
CA GLN A 71 -5.56 -1.13 -6.10
C GLN A 71 -4.53 -1.97 -6.86
N PHE A 72 -3.36 -2.23 -6.27
CA PHE A 72 -2.35 -3.13 -6.82
C PHE A 72 -2.92 -4.54 -7.05
N LEU A 73 -3.63 -5.10 -6.06
CA LEU A 73 -4.25 -6.43 -6.19
C LEU A 73 -5.27 -6.48 -7.33
N LEU A 74 -6.05 -5.43 -7.53
CA LEU A 74 -6.95 -5.32 -8.68
C LEU A 74 -6.20 -5.30 -10.01
N ASN A 75 -5.09 -4.59 -10.09
CA ASN A 75 -4.25 -4.52 -11.29
C ASN A 75 -3.71 -5.90 -11.69
N ILE A 76 -3.48 -6.79 -10.73
CA ILE A 76 -3.01 -8.17 -10.96
C ILE A 76 -4.16 -9.21 -10.91
N ASN A 77 -5.41 -8.77 -11.06
CA ASN A 77 -6.62 -9.61 -11.08
C ASN A 77 -6.91 -10.41 -9.80
N LYS A 78 -6.33 -10.04 -8.65
CA LYS A 78 -6.64 -10.60 -7.32
C LYS A 78 -7.82 -9.90 -6.66
N LYS A 79 -8.99 -10.02 -7.31
CA LYS A 79 -10.20 -9.28 -6.94
C LYS A 79 -10.72 -9.63 -5.55
N VAL A 80 -10.68 -10.90 -5.15
CA VAL A 80 -11.22 -11.37 -3.88
C VAL A 80 -10.41 -10.80 -2.71
N GLU A 81 -9.09 -10.83 -2.81
CA GLU A 81 -8.18 -10.26 -1.82
C GLU A 81 -8.32 -8.74 -1.75
N ALA A 82 -8.40 -8.06 -2.90
CA ALA A 82 -8.63 -6.62 -2.95
C ALA A 82 -9.95 -6.23 -2.26
N GLN A 83 -11.04 -6.94 -2.57
CA GLN A 83 -12.35 -6.73 -1.96
C GLN A 83 -12.28 -6.84 -0.44
N SER A 84 -11.60 -7.87 0.09
CA SER A 84 -11.46 -8.08 1.53
C SER A 84 -10.77 -6.90 2.22
N ILE A 85 -9.74 -6.32 1.61
CA ILE A 85 -9.03 -5.14 2.15
C ILE A 85 -9.94 -3.91 2.14
N LEU A 86 -10.69 -3.68 1.05
CA LEU A 86 -11.60 -2.54 0.92
C LEU A 86 -12.73 -2.62 1.95
N GLU A 87 -13.33 -3.79 2.13
CA GLU A 87 -14.35 -4.03 3.16
C GLU A 87 -13.81 -3.76 4.56
N SER A 88 -12.58 -4.21 4.86
CA SER A 88 -11.90 -3.93 6.14
C SER A 88 -11.70 -2.43 6.34
N LEU A 89 -11.21 -1.70 5.33
CA LEU A 89 -11.01 -0.24 5.40
C LEU A 89 -12.32 0.49 5.70
N ILE A 90 -13.39 0.15 4.97
CA ILE A 90 -14.71 0.77 5.14
C ILE A 90 -15.27 0.49 6.54
N SER A 91 -15.19 -0.75 7.01
CA SER A 91 -15.63 -1.15 8.34
C SER A 91 -14.88 -0.39 9.43
N GLU A 92 -13.56 -0.34 9.36
CA GLU A 92 -12.71 0.39 10.31
C GLU A 92 -13.00 1.90 10.31
N GLY A 93 -13.28 2.47 9.13
CA GLY A 93 -13.65 3.86 8.93
C GLY A 93 -14.87 4.31 9.73
N GLN A 94 -15.82 3.40 10.00
CA GLN A 94 -17.02 3.69 10.80
C GLN A 94 -16.67 4.07 12.24
N TYR A 95 -15.62 3.45 12.79
CA TYR A 95 -15.18 3.61 14.18
C TYR A 95 -14.13 4.71 14.36
N MET A 96 -13.77 5.44 13.30
CA MET A 96 -12.77 6.51 13.40
C MET A 96 -13.25 7.68 14.29
N THR A 97 -12.31 8.20 15.09
CA THR A 97 -12.46 9.46 15.81
C THR A 97 -12.58 10.64 14.84
N LYS A 98 -13.10 11.79 15.29
CA LYS A 98 -13.21 13.00 14.45
C LYS A 98 -11.87 13.43 13.82
N PRO A 99 -10.73 13.43 14.54
CA PRO A 99 -9.43 13.72 13.94
C PRO A 99 -9.05 12.73 12.84
N ASN A 100 -9.21 11.41 13.08
CA ASN A 100 -8.88 10.40 12.08
C ASN A 100 -9.78 10.48 10.85
N LYS A 101 -11.08 10.79 11.03
CA LYS A 101 -11.99 11.05 9.90
C LYS A 101 -11.54 12.23 9.04
N LYS A 102 -10.95 13.28 9.64
CA LYS A 102 -10.39 14.41 8.88
C LYS A 102 -9.17 14.01 8.06
N ILE A 103 -8.33 13.11 8.56
CA ILE A 103 -7.10 12.68 7.90
C ILE A 103 -7.39 11.62 6.82
N TYR A 104 -8.21 10.62 7.14
CA TYR A 104 -8.41 9.42 6.30
C TYR A 104 -9.81 9.34 5.66
N GLY A 105 -10.69 10.31 5.88
CA GLY A 105 -12.05 10.26 5.36
C GLY A 105 -12.12 10.18 3.83
N ALA A 106 -11.20 10.85 3.14
CA ALA A 106 -11.06 10.74 1.69
C ALA A 106 -10.71 9.31 1.26
N THR A 107 -9.72 8.70 1.92
CA THR A 107 -9.29 7.32 1.69
C THR A 107 -10.44 6.32 1.87
N ILE A 108 -11.24 6.48 2.93
CA ILE A 108 -12.41 5.61 3.16
C ILE A 108 -13.48 5.82 2.08
N ALA A 109 -13.70 7.06 1.65
CA ALA A 109 -14.64 7.35 0.57
C ALA A 109 -14.18 6.74 -0.77
N ASP A 110 -12.90 6.79 -1.07
CA ASP A 110 -12.33 6.22 -2.29
C ASP A 110 -12.32 4.69 -2.24
N ALA A 111 -12.04 4.09 -1.08
CA ALA A 111 -12.19 2.64 -0.87
C ALA A 111 -13.63 2.17 -1.14
N LYS A 112 -14.62 2.94 -0.69
CA LYS A 112 -16.04 2.66 -0.94
C LYS A 112 -16.39 2.73 -2.43
N LYS A 113 -15.98 3.80 -3.13
CA LYS A 113 -16.21 3.92 -4.58
C LYS A 113 -15.54 2.80 -5.36
N LEU A 114 -14.32 2.43 -4.97
CA LEU A 114 -13.58 1.36 -5.63
C LEU A 114 -14.30 0.02 -5.45
N LEU A 115 -14.75 -0.29 -4.23
CA LEU A 115 -15.53 -1.51 -3.93
C LEU A 115 -16.84 -1.57 -4.74
N GLU A 116 -17.55 -0.45 -4.87
CA GLU A 116 -18.79 -0.36 -5.66
C GLU A 116 -18.57 -0.57 -7.18
N SER A 117 -17.33 -0.46 -7.66
CA SER A 117 -16.96 -0.62 -9.07
C SER A 117 -16.47 -2.02 -9.46
N LEU A 118 -16.33 -2.94 -8.49
CA LEU A 118 -15.86 -4.32 -8.69
C LEU A 118 -16.94 -5.22 -9.28
#